data_AF-A0AAE3HDI0-F1
#
_entry.id   AF-A0AAE3HDI0-F1
#
_cell.length_a   1.000
_cell.length_b   1.000
_cell.length_c   1.000
_cell.angle_alpha   90.00
_cell.angle_beta   90.00
_cell.angle_gamma   90.00
#
_symmetry.space_group_name_H-M   'P 1'
#
loop_
_entity.id
_entity.type
_entity.pdbx_description
1 polymer ?
#
loop_
_entity_poly.entity_id
_entity_poly.type
_entity_poly.pdbx_seq_one_letter_code
_entity_poly.pdbx_strand_id
1 'polypeptide(L)'
;IKVKDTRDSLARISSNFYGNPSEKMKLIGVTGTNGKTSITYLVKSILEKANMKIGIIGTMGSVIGDELFNTSNTTPESLLIQEYLY
;
A
#
# COMPACT_ATOMS: atom_id res chain seq x y z
N ILE A 1 0.50 -17.54 21.30
CA ILE A 1 -0.85 -17.64 20.67
C ILE A 1 -0.73 -18.59 19.49
N LYS A 2 -1.64 -19.56 19.33
CA LYS A 2 -1.62 -20.54 18.22
C LYS A 2 -2.75 -20.20 17.25
N VAL A 3 -2.43 -20.09 15.96
CA VAL A 3 -3.39 -19.78 14.90
C VAL A 3 -3.29 -20.81 13.77
N LYS A 4 -4.34 -20.93 12.97
CA LYS A 4 -4.40 -21.89 11.85
C LYS A 4 -3.52 -21.49 10.67
N ASP A 5 -3.48 -20.19 10.36
CA ASP A 5 -2.64 -19.60 9.33
C ASP A 5 -2.06 -18.28 9.86
N THR A 6 -0.74 -18.20 9.97
CA THR A 6 -0.07 -17.03 10.51
C THR A 6 -0.13 -15.82 9.59
N ARG A 7 -0.15 -16.02 8.25
CA ARG A 7 -0.20 -14.92 7.27
C ARG A 7 -1.57 -14.26 7.26
N ASP A 8 -2.65 -15.06 7.18
CA ASP A 8 -4.01 -14.51 7.25
C ASP A 8 -4.26 -13.83 8.61
N SER A 9 -3.81 -14.46 9.69
CA SER A 9 -3.96 -13.89 11.03
C SER A 9 -3.20 -12.57 11.18
N LEU A 10 -1.97 -12.48 10.66
CA LEU A 10 -1.18 -11.25 10.71
C LEU A 10 -1.86 -10.12 9.94
N ALA A 11 -2.43 -10.40 8.77
CA ALA A 11 -3.14 -9.39 7.98
C ALA A 11 -4.34 -8.80 8.74
N ARG A 12 -5.15 -9.66 9.35
CA ARG A 12 -6.31 -9.26 10.15
C ARG A 12 -5.90 -8.47 11.40
N ILE A 13 -4.90 -8.96 12.13
CA ILE A 13 -4.41 -8.30 13.35
C ILE A 13 -3.81 -6.93 13.01
N SER A 14 -3.02 -6.83 11.94
CA SER A 14 -2.41 -5.56 11.52
C SER A 14 -3.48 -4.53 11.15
N SER A 15 -4.52 -4.92 10.40
CA SER A 15 -5.63 -4.03 10.06
C SER A 15 -6.34 -3.51 11.31
N ASN A 16 -6.62 -4.39 12.27
CA ASN A 16 -7.24 -4.01 13.54
C ASN A 16 -6.33 -3.13 14.41
N PHE A 17 -5.03 -3.43 14.46
CA PHE A 17 -4.05 -2.69 15.26
C PHE A 17 -3.94 -1.23 14.82
N TYR A 18 -3.93 -0.97 13.50
CA TYR A 18 -3.92 0.37 12.93
C TYR A 18 -5.33 0.96 12.73
N GLY A 19 -6.40 0.30 13.20
CA GLY A 19 -7.76 0.83 13.14
C GLY A 19 -8.36 0.95 11.73
N ASN A 20 -8.13 -0.06 10.90
CA ASN A 20 -8.62 -0.21 9.52
C ASN A 20 -8.40 1.03 8.64
N PRO A 21 -7.14 1.48 8.48
CA PRO A 21 -6.83 2.73 7.77
C PRO A 21 -7.29 2.73 6.32
N SER A 22 -7.30 1.57 5.66
CA SER A 22 -7.79 1.43 4.28
C SER A 22 -9.27 1.81 4.10
N GLU A 23 -10.10 1.77 5.16
CA GLU A 23 -11.52 2.18 5.09
C GLU A 23 -11.69 3.69 5.02
N LYS A 24 -10.67 4.46 5.43
CA LYS A 24 -10.69 5.93 5.48
C LYS A 24 -10.19 6.59 4.20
N MET A 25 -9.77 5.78 3.20
CA MET A 25 -9.20 6.28 1.95
C MET A 25 -9.60 5.42 0.74
N LYS A 26 -9.26 5.89 -0.46
CA LYS A 26 -9.44 5.11 -1.69
C LYS A 26 -8.15 4.35 -2.00
N LEU A 27 -8.20 3.02 -1.87
CA LEU A 27 -7.09 2.13 -2.19
C LEU A 27 -7.29 1.51 -3.59
N ILE A 28 -6.27 1.59 -4.44
CA ILE A 28 -6.26 1.01 -5.79
C ILE A 28 -5.16 -0.05 -5.85
N GLY A 29 -5.55 -1.31 -6.03
CA GLY A 29 -4.61 -2.42 -6.23
C GLY A 29 -4.34 -2.65 -7.71
N VAL A 30 -3.06 -2.58 -8.13
CA VAL A 30 -2.62 -2.90 -9.50
C VAL A 30 -1.87 -4.22 -9.51
N THR A 31 -2.44 -5.23 -10.15
CA THR A 31 -1.85 -6.58 -10.29
C THR A 31 -1.59 -6.92 -11.76
N GLY A 32 -0.72 -7.90 -12.00
CA GLY A 32 -0.34 -8.36 -13.33
C GLY A 32 1.14 -8.71 -13.44
N THR A 33 1.53 -9.45 -14.45
CA THR A 33 2.93 -9.88 -14.64
C THR A 33 3.84 -8.68 -14.95
N ASN A 34 3.38 -7.78 -15.83
CA ASN A 34 4.15 -6.64 -16.33
C ASN A 34 3.36 -5.33 -16.22
N GLY A 35 4.06 -4.19 -16.24
CA GLY A 35 3.43 -2.86 -16.37
C GLY A 35 2.84 -2.27 -15.09
N LYS A 36 2.85 -3.00 -13.96
CA LYS A 36 2.32 -2.51 -12.66
C LYS A 36 2.89 -1.13 -12.29
N THR A 37 4.22 -1.01 -12.27
CA THR A 37 4.90 0.25 -11.93
C THR A 37 4.50 1.38 -12.86
N SER A 38 4.57 1.17 -14.17
CA SER A 38 4.19 2.18 -15.16
C SER A 38 2.74 2.65 -15.01
N ILE A 39 1.82 1.72 -14.77
CA ILE A 39 0.40 2.04 -14.56
C ILE A 39 0.21 2.83 -13.25
N THR A 40 0.86 2.43 -12.16
CA THR A 40 0.75 3.17 -10.88
C THR A 40 1.22 4.62 -11.00
N TYR A 41 2.30 4.88 -11.75
CA TYR A 41 2.79 6.23 -11.99
C TYR A 41 1.92 7.04 -12.95
N LEU A 42 1.31 6.39 -13.95
CA LEU A 42 0.33 7.05 -14.83
C LEU A 42 -0.90 7.50 -14.02
N VAL A 43 -1.45 6.60 -13.20
CA VAL A 43 -2.60 6.91 -12.32
C VAL A 43 -2.25 8.02 -11.35
N LYS A 44 -1.06 7.96 -10.71
CA LYS A 44 -0.56 9.03 -9.85
C LYS A 44 -0.55 10.38 -10.57
N SER A 45 0.07 10.44 -11.76
CA SER A 45 0.18 11.70 -12.53
C SER A 45 -1.19 12.30 -12.85
N ILE A 46 -2.18 11.48 -13.18
CA ILE A 46 -3.56 11.93 -13.46
C ILE A 46 -4.20 12.50 -12.19
N LEU A 47 -4.08 11.81 -11.06
CA LEU A 47 -4.70 12.23 -9.79
C LEU A 47 -4.02 13.45 -9.18
N GLU A 48 -2.70 13.58 -9.29
CA GLU A 48 -1.96 14.78 -8.90
C GLU A 48 -2.39 15.99 -9.75
N LYS A 49 -2.58 15.81 -11.07
CA LYS A 49 -3.11 16.86 -11.95
C LYS A 49 -4.54 17.26 -11.58
N ALA A 50 -5.30 16.38 -10.94
CA ALA A 50 -6.61 16.67 -10.37
C ALA A 50 -6.54 17.26 -8.94
N ASN A 51 -5.35 17.64 -8.45
CA ASN A 51 -5.09 18.14 -7.10
C ASN A 51 -5.51 17.17 -5.97
N MET A 52 -5.48 15.87 -6.24
CA MET A 52 -5.71 14.85 -5.22
C MET A 52 -4.41 14.46 -4.53
N LYS A 53 -4.44 14.35 -3.19
CA LYS A 53 -3.33 13.75 -2.44
C LYS A 53 -3.29 12.25 -2.71
N ILE A 54 -2.11 11.74 -3.08
CA ILE A 54 -1.91 10.33 -3.44
C ILE A 54 -0.57 9.81 -2.92
N GLY A 55 -0.55 8.53 -2.55
CA GLY A 55 0.67 7.76 -2.34
C GLY A 55 0.75 6.56 -3.28
N ILE A 56 1.96 6.04 -3.47
CA ILE A 56 2.24 4.79 -4.20
C ILE A 56 2.95 3.84 -3.24
N ILE A 57 2.63 2.56 -3.26
CA ILE A 57 3.41 1.49 -2.62
C ILE A 57 3.84 0.54 -3.74
N GLY A 58 5.14 0.39 -4.00
CA GLY A 58 5.59 -0.38 -5.16
C GLY A 58 7.08 -0.72 -5.21
N THR A 59 7.51 -1.20 -6.39
CA THR A 59 8.89 -1.65 -6.67
C THR A 59 9.94 -0.54 -6.49
N MET A 60 9.56 0.72 -6.70
CA MET A 60 10.44 1.88 -6.56
C MET A 60 10.43 2.49 -5.16
N GLY A 61 9.86 1.80 -4.17
CA GLY A 61 9.61 2.34 -2.85
C GLY A 61 8.14 2.67 -2.63
N SER A 62 7.83 3.10 -1.41
CA SER A 62 6.55 3.69 -1.07
C SER A 62 6.69 5.21 -0.98
N VAL A 63 5.88 5.93 -1.74
CA VAL A 63 5.80 7.39 -1.70
C VAL A 63 4.51 7.75 -0.98
N ILE A 64 4.60 8.47 0.13
CA ILE A 64 3.44 8.91 0.91
C ILE A 64 3.56 10.42 1.08
N GLY A 65 2.74 11.18 0.37
CA GLY A 65 2.96 12.63 0.23
C GLY A 65 4.32 12.91 -0.42
N ASP A 66 5.18 13.63 0.28
CA ASP A 66 6.53 13.99 -0.18
C ASP A 66 7.63 13.06 0.35
N GLU A 67 7.28 12.06 1.17
CA GLU A 67 8.24 11.15 1.80
C GLU A 67 8.41 9.86 0.99
N LEU A 68 9.67 9.43 0.84
CA LEU A 68 10.04 8.19 0.17
C LEU A 68 10.52 7.17 1.22
N PHE A 69 9.81 6.05 1.30
CA PHE A 69 10.16 4.89 2.11
C PHE A 69 10.73 3.80 1.22
N ASN A 70 11.97 3.39 1.48
CA ASN A 70 12.58 2.28 0.76
C ASN A 70 11.89 0.96 1.11
N THR A 71 11.38 0.26 0.11
CA THR A 71 10.77 -1.07 0.28
C THR A 71 11.65 -2.13 -0.36
N SER A 72 11.89 -3.23 0.36
CA SER A 72 12.63 -4.38 -0.17
C SER A 72 11.84 -5.20 -1.20
N ASN A 73 10.51 -5.08 -1.16
CA ASN A 73 9.57 -5.84 -2.00
C ASN A 73 8.62 -4.90 -2.75
N THR A 74 8.11 -5.36 -3.90
CA THR A 74 7.10 -4.63 -4.70
C THR A 74 5.77 -4.48 -3.96
N THR A 75 5.47 -5.41 -3.05
CA THR A 75 4.34 -5.33 -2.13
C THR A 75 4.88 -5.72 -0.75
N PRO A 76 4.89 -4.80 0.23
CA PRO A 76 5.37 -5.09 1.58
C PRO A 76 4.50 -6.12 2.31
N GLU A 77 5.01 -6.64 3.42
CA GLU A 77 4.23 -7.50 4.31
C GLU A 77 3.02 -6.76 4.90
N SER A 78 2.00 -7.53 5.30
CA SER A 78 0.70 -6.98 5.72
C SER A 78 0.78 -5.95 6.84
N LEU A 79 1.74 -6.08 7.76
CA LEU A 79 1.98 -5.10 8.83
C LEU A 79 2.43 -3.74 8.29
N LEU A 80 3.42 -3.74 7.40
CA LEU A 80 3.98 -2.53 6.78
C LEU A 80 2.95 -1.82 5.91
N ILE A 81 2.13 -2.57 5.17
CA ILE A 81 1.04 -1.96 4.39
C ILE A 81 0.09 -1.19 5.32
N GLN A 82 -0.31 -1.77 6.44
CA GLN A 82 -1.24 -1.11 7.35
C GLN A 82 -0.60 0.08 8.07
N GLU A 83 0.69 -0.02 8.41
CA GLU A 83 1.47 1.10 8.95
C GLU A 83 1.55 2.28 7.98
N TYR A 84 1.81 2.02 6.70
CA TYR A 84 1.89 3.06 5.66
C TYR A 84 0.56 3.74 5.34
N LEU A 85 -0.56 3.08 5.64
CA LEU A 85 -1.90 3.64 5.41
C LEU A 85 -2.42 4.44 6.62
N TYR A 86 -1.82 4.27 7.80
CA TYR A 86 -2.26 4.90 9.05
C TYR A 86 -1.86 6.38 9.11
#